data_AF-A0A2W4Z4F5-F1
#
_entry.id   AF-A0A2W4Z4F5-F1
#
_cell.length_a   1.000
_cell.length_b   1.000
_cell.length_c   1.000
_cell.angle_alpha   90.00
_cell.angle_beta   90.00
_cell.angle_gamma   90.00
#
_symmetry.space_group_name_H-M   'P 1'
#
loop_
_entity.id
_entity.type
_entity.pdbx_description
1 polymer ?
#
loop_
_entity_poly.entity_id
_entity_poly.type
_entity_poly.pdbx_seq_one_letter_code
_entity_poly.pdbx_strand_id
1 'polypeptide(L)' 'LDEGKYPTGIQVSKEQFNSILIEPDTFHGEWNYQILPMQQSQ' A
#
# COMPACT_ATOMS: atom_id res chain seq x y z
N LEU A 1 14.10 -19.45 -6.07
CA LEU A 1 14.44 -18.03 -5.86
C LEU A 1 13.62 -17.25 -6.87
N ASP A 2 13.03 -16.12 -6.50
CA ASP A 2 12.39 -15.25 -7.47
C ASP A 2 13.48 -14.47 -8.25
N GLU A 3 13.50 -14.65 -9.57
CA GLU A 3 14.47 -14.04 -10.49
C GLU A 3 13.91 -12.76 -11.16
N GLY A 4 12.72 -12.32 -10.74
CA GLY A 4 12.08 -11.11 -11.24
C GLY A 4 12.94 -9.86 -11.09
N LYS A 5 12.86 -8.97 -12.08
CA LYS A 5 13.48 -7.64 -12.00
C LYS A 5 12.52 -6.68 -11.32
N TYR A 6 12.96 -6.11 -10.21
CA TYR A 6 12.22 -5.12 -9.44
C TYR A 6 12.80 -3.72 -9.71
N PRO A 7 12.15 -2.90 -10.54
CA PRO A 7 12.63 -1.55 -10.82
C PRO A 7 12.68 -0.72 -9.54
N THR A 8 13.78 -0.03 -9.33
CA THR A 8 14.01 0.84 -8.16
C THR A 8 13.80 2.30 -8.53
N GLY A 9 13.59 3.15 -7.53
CA GLY A 9 13.43 4.60 -7.74
C GLY A 9 12.10 5.01 -8.35
N ILE A 10 11.08 4.15 -8.32
CA ILE A 10 9.72 4.52 -8.74
C ILE A 10 9.18 5.54 -7.75
N GLN A 11 8.95 6.77 -8.21
CA GLN A 11 8.34 7.80 -7.40
C GLN A 11 6.83 7.59 -7.36
N VAL A 12 6.27 7.59 -6.14
CA VAL A 12 4.84 7.59 -5.89
C VAL A 12 4.44 9.00 -5.46
N SER A 13 3.48 9.60 -6.18
CA SER A 13 2.95 10.92 -5.84
C SER A 13 2.13 10.87 -4.54
N LYS A 14 1.92 12.02 -3.92
CA LYS A 14 1.14 12.11 -2.69
C LYS A 14 -0.31 11.72 -2.93
N GLU A 15 -0.84 12.05 -4.09
CA GLU A 15 -2.19 11.74 -4.55
C GLU A 15 -2.38 10.23 -4.73
N GLN A 16 -1.41 9.54 -5.35
CA GLN A 16 -1.42 8.08 -5.48
C GLN A 16 -1.30 7.38 -4.13
N PHE A 17 -0.49 7.90 -3.20
CA PHE A 17 -0.37 7.31 -1.87
C PHE A 17 -1.66 7.49 -1.07
N ASN A 18 -2.26 8.68 -1.12
CA ASN A 18 -3.47 9.00 -0.36
C ASN A 18 -4.74 8.32 -0.90
N SER A 19 -4.72 7.77 -2.13
CA SER A 19 -5.85 7.02 -2.67
C SER A 19 -5.94 5.60 -2.13
N ILE A 20 -4.89 5.12 -1.44
CA ILE A 20 -4.87 3.82 -0.79
C ILE A 20 -5.68 3.91 0.50
N LEU A 21 -6.65 3.00 0.67
CA LEU A 21 -7.40 2.86 1.91
C LEU A 21 -6.58 2.06 2.93
N ILE A 22 -5.57 2.68 3.52
CA ILE A 22 -4.64 2.06 4.46
C ILE A 22 -4.73 2.68 5.86
N GLU A 23 -4.70 1.86 6.90
CA GLU A 23 -4.70 2.28 8.30
C GLU A 23 -3.67 1.53 9.13
N PRO A 24 -3.12 2.12 10.21
CA PRO A 24 -2.27 1.41 11.16
C PRO A 24 -3.01 0.21 11.78
N ASP A 25 -2.35 -0.94 11.82
CA ASP A 25 -2.90 -2.11 12.51
C ASP A 25 -2.84 -1.92 14.03
N THR A 26 -3.79 -2.47 14.77
CA THR A 26 -3.74 -2.46 16.25
C THR A 26 -2.59 -3.29 16.81
N PHE A 27 -2.14 -4.31 16.06
CA PHE A 27 -0.95 -5.10 16.36
C PHE A 27 0.30 -4.41 15.80
N HIS A 28 0.88 -3.49 16.58
CA HIS A 28 2.06 -2.68 16.23
C HIS A 28 1.85 -1.81 14.98
N GLY A 29 0.92 -0.85 15.04
CA GLY A 29 0.52 0.02 13.93
C GLY A 29 1.62 0.89 13.31
N GLU A 30 2.77 1.04 13.96
CA GLU A 30 3.94 1.71 13.36
C GLU A 30 4.64 0.83 12.33
N TRP A 31 4.45 -0.48 12.38
CA TRP A 31 5.11 -1.49 11.53
C TRP A 31 4.11 -2.18 10.61
N ASN A 32 2.92 -2.47 11.12
CA ASN A 32 1.87 -3.18 10.41
C ASN A 32 0.73 -2.22 10.05
N TYR A 33 0.20 -2.42 8.86
CA TYR A 33 -0.91 -1.64 8.33
C TYR A 33 -1.92 -2.58 7.69
N GLN A 34 -3.21 -2.21 7.74
CA GLN A 34 -4.30 -2.90 7.08
C GLN A 34 -4.70 -2.13 5.81
N ILE A 35 -4.86 -2.84 4.68
CA ILE A 35 -5.41 -2.27 3.44
C ILE A 35 -6.87 -2.72 3.33
N LEU A 36 -7.78 -1.75 3.35
CA LEU A 36 -9.22 -2.00 3.30
C LEU A 36 -9.70 -2.22 1.86
N PRO A 37 -10.74 -3.04 1.65
CA PRO A 37 -11.35 -3.20 0.33
C PRO A 37 -11.83 -1.86 -0.22
N MET A 38 -11.40 -1.53 -1.44
CA MET A 38 -12.03 -0.44 -2.19
C MET A 38 -13.39 -0.92 -2.68
N GLN A 39 -14.45 -0.18 -2.38
CA GLN A 39 -15.76 -0.45 -2.96
C GLN A 39 -15.64 -0.28 -4.48
N GLN A 40 -15.65 -1.40 -5.21
CA GLN A 40 -15.87 -1.35 -6.65
C GLN A 40 -17.34 -0.98 -6.86
N SER A 41 -17.58 0.18 -7.48
CA SER A 41 -18.90 0.51 -8.01
C SER A 41 -19.32 -0.62 -8.95
N GLN A 42 -20.47 -1.26 -8.66
CA GLN A 42 -21.12 -2.19 -9.56
C GLN A 42 -21.71 -1.46 -10.76
#